data_AF-A0A2J7Q4S2-F1
#
_entry.id   AF-A0A2J7Q4S2-F1
#
_cell.length_a   1.000
_cell.length_b   1.000
_cell.length_c   1.000
_cell.angle_alpha   90.00
_cell.angle_beta   90.00
_cell.angle_gamma   90.00
#
_symmetry.space_group_name_H-M   'P 1'
#
loop_
_entity.id
_entity.type
_entity.pdbx_description
1 polymer ?
#
loop_
_entity_poly.entity_id
_entity_poly.type
_entity_poly.pdbx_seq_one_letter_code
_entity_poly.pdbx_strand_id
1 'polypeptide(L)'
;MSGFLRGGVGFLKGTGEMIKGSSGVNREVRVGVTHAYVIFVQILGGVWLERNITTLLTHVLDLVANPKAASSHVDAVYSRKCINFILRSVLGRMLGEKAQASACKEIAHIVIKQMNSIDFNPENAKDCNQETLFSQHLLVCALQEMGSITLGLGTTASNLLTDQSLSLIEAVMAVLVHPCQAARLAAAWCLRCICVAVPSQITPLIDRCVEGIENMRTSPEAIVGYSSALAAVLGGVRLSPLGVPHTKGKVIFNTAEELLRSASQNSRLSLNRTQAGWLLIGAIMTLGVPVVRGLLPRMLLLWRNSFPRSNKELESEKARGDAFTWQVTLEGRAGALSAMHSFVQNCPEFVTDDIIRRLLTPIESAVAMLTNISTVLKTYGQHLKAPAAMVRLRLYETLSLLPPHAFEGSYTHLLRMLVAEFTLTENPANTTTSQLRTVCHADDSVILGTWLQETDHRTIEDQLQPNSAAGSGALEHDSCCLYRPVPSGELIPGPLPLGVAVIDMSVSLFGQIFPRVANKHRLQMLDHFAECIRHAKSSRQEAIQMNVFTAVLSGLKGLTEAKATFGQEDVKKSAASLII
;
A
#
# COMPACT_ATOMS: atom_id res chain seq x y z
N MET A 1 -18.07 7.19 23.17
CA MET A 1 -18.20 5.79 22.68
C MET A 1 -19.40 5.58 21.74
N SER A 2 -20.66 5.77 22.15
CA SER A 2 -21.84 5.50 21.27
C SER A 2 -21.80 6.22 19.92
N GLY A 3 -21.43 7.52 19.90
CA GLY A 3 -21.28 8.29 18.66
C GLY A 3 -20.23 7.73 17.70
N PHE A 4 -19.11 7.20 18.22
CA PHE A 4 -18.05 6.58 17.41
C PHE A 4 -18.46 5.22 16.83
N LEU A 5 -19.20 4.42 17.62
CA LEU A 5 -19.54 3.03 17.30
C LEU A 5 -20.83 2.84 16.51
N ARG A 6 -21.84 3.71 16.67
CA ARG A 6 -23.15 3.52 16.02
C ARG A 6 -23.48 4.59 14.99
N GLY A 7 -22.78 5.73 15.01
CA GLY A 7 -23.31 6.96 14.40
C GLY A 7 -24.58 7.37 15.14
N GLY A 8 -24.81 8.66 15.35
CA GLY A 8 -25.90 9.09 16.22
C GLY A 8 -27.26 8.48 15.82
N VAL A 9 -27.81 7.63 16.69
CA VAL A 9 -29.23 7.29 16.63
C VAL A 9 -29.97 8.53 17.13
N GLY A 10 -30.19 9.51 16.25
CA GLY A 10 -31.17 10.58 16.47
C GLY A 10 -30.70 11.95 16.94
N PHE A 11 -29.52 12.46 16.53
CA PHE A 11 -29.15 13.86 16.87
C PHE A 11 -29.33 14.89 15.73
N LEU A 12 -29.40 14.49 14.45
CA LEU A 12 -29.54 15.41 13.31
C LEU A 12 -30.45 14.85 12.21
N LYS A 13 -31.71 14.51 12.53
CA LYS A 13 -32.71 14.12 11.52
C LYS A 13 -33.49 15.32 10.93
N GLY A 14 -32.90 16.52 10.99
CA GLY A 14 -33.64 17.78 10.93
C GLY A 14 -33.25 18.75 9.82
N THR A 15 -32.65 18.32 8.70
CA THR A 15 -32.56 19.16 7.48
C THR A 15 -32.53 18.30 6.22
N GLY A 16 -33.69 18.22 5.55
CA GLY A 16 -33.90 18.08 4.10
C GLY A 16 -33.03 17.12 3.27
N GLU A 17 -33.59 15.93 3.04
CA GLU A 17 -33.51 15.06 1.84
C GLU A 17 -32.15 14.62 1.23
N MET A 18 -32.18 13.37 0.70
CA MET A 18 -31.25 12.77 -0.27
C MET A 18 -30.01 11.96 0.15
N ILE A 19 -29.99 11.28 1.31
CA ILE A 19 -29.11 10.11 1.46
C ILE A 19 -29.87 8.97 2.14
N LYS A 20 -30.38 8.02 1.35
CA LYS A 20 -30.60 6.64 1.84
C LYS A 20 -29.21 6.05 2.12
N GLY A 21 -28.63 6.45 3.25
CA GLY A 21 -27.33 6.02 3.72
C GLY A 21 -27.45 4.65 4.34
N SER A 22 -26.64 3.71 3.87
CA SER A 22 -26.33 2.43 4.49
C SER A 22 -26.24 2.52 6.01
N SER A 23 -26.59 1.44 6.72
CA SER A 23 -26.58 1.26 8.19
C SER A 23 -25.20 1.38 8.88
N GLY A 24 -24.25 2.11 8.30
CA GLY A 24 -22.93 2.39 8.87
C GLY A 24 -22.88 3.73 9.62
N VAL A 25 -21.88 3.86 10.50
CA VAL A 25 -21.59 5.10 11.24
C VAL A 25 -21.36 6.27 10.27
N ASN A 26 -22.07 7.41 10.44
CA ASN A 26 -21.79 8.62 9.66
C ASN A 26 -20.33 9.09 9.91
N ARG A 27 -19.53 9.19 8.85
CA ARG A 27 -18.11 9.60 8.89
C ARG A 27 -17.93 10.95 9.59
N GLU A 28 -18.81 11.92 9.33
CA GLU A 28 -18.78 13.25 9.94
C GLU A 28 -18.88 13.16 11.48
N VAL A 29 -19.79 12.31 11.97
CA VAL A 29 -19.98 12.09 13.41
C VAL A 29 -18.72 11.46 14.02
N ARG A 30 -18.11 10.49 13.34
CA ARG A 30 -16.87 9.86 13.82
C ARG A 30 -15.73 10.87 13.90
N VAL A 31 -15.55 11.67 12.86
CA VAL A 31 -14.56 12.76 12.81
C VAL A 31 -14.81 13.75 13.95
N GLY A 32 -16.05 14.23 14.12
CA GLY A 32 -16.41 15.14 15.22
C GLY A 32 -16.13 14.56 16.60
N VAL A 33 -16.45 13.28 16.84
CA VAL A 33 -16.12 12.60 18.10
C VAL A 33 -14.61 12.49 18.31
N THR A 34 -13.84 12.25 17.25
CA THR A 34 -12.38 12.25 17.32
C THR A 34 -11.82 13.60 17.73
N HIS A 35 -12.29 14.70 17.13
CA HIS A 35 -11.90 16.04 17.57
C HIS A 35 -12.27 16.28 19.03
N ALA A 36 -13.47 15.86 19.46
CA ALA A 36 -13.89 16.00 20.85
C ALA A 36 -12.95 15.28 21.83
N TYR A 37 -12.44 14.08 21.50
CA TYR A 37 -11.44 13.39 22.32
C TYR A 37 -10.14 14.20 22.45
N VAL A 38 -9.63 14.74 21.34
CA VAL A 38 -8.39 15.54 21.35
C VAL A 38 -8.56 16.80 22.19
N ILE A 39 -9.63 17.57 21.94
CA ILE A 39 -9.91 18.81 22.67
C ILE A 39 -10.13 18.52 24.16
N PHE A 40 -10.85 17.44 24.50
CA PHE A 40 -11.08 17.04 25.89
C PHE A 40 -9.76 16.81 26.65
N VAL A 41 -8.83 16.03 26.07
CA VAL A 41 -7.55 15.78 26.72
C VAL A 41 -6.69 17.04 26.78
N GLN A 42 -6.71 17.87 25.73
CA GLN A 42 -6.03 19.18 25.72
C GLN A 42 -6.50 20.09 26.86
N ILE A 43 -7.80 20.14 27.15
CA ILE A 43 -8.37 20.91 28.26
C ILE A 43 -7.89 20.37 29.62
N LEU A 44 -7.81 19.05 29.79
CA LEU A 44 -7.35 18.42 31.03
C LEU A 44 -5.82 18.54 31.24
N GLY A 45 -5.06 18.70 30.16
CA GLY A 45 -3.63 18.96 30.18
C GLY A 45 -2.74 17.72 30.35
N GLY A 46 -1.43 17.90 30.11
CA GLY A 46 -0.44 16.81 30.10
C GLY A 46 -0.29 16.10 31.45
N VAL A 47 -0.36 16.83 32.57
CA VAL A 47 -0.25 16.23 33.92
C VAL A 47 -1.40 15.27 34.21
N TRP A 48 -2.62 15.60 33.78
CA TRP A 48 -3.76 14.69 33.90
C TRP A 48 -3.55 13.45 33.02
N LEU A 49 -3.10 13.65 31.79
CA LEU A 49 -2.83 12.56 30.84
C LEU A 49 -1.79 11.57 31.38
N GLU A 50 -0.68 12.04 31.92
CA GLU A 50 0.36 11.19 32.51
C GLU A 50 -0.18 10.29 33.63
N ARG A 51 -1.08 10.82 34.46
CA ARG A 51 -1.70 10.08 35.57
C ARG A 51 -2.76 9.07 35.12
N ASN A 52 -3.33 9.25 33.93
CA ASN A 52 -4.48 8.47 33.43
C ASN A 52 -4.16 7.73 32.11
N ILE A 53 -2.88 7.57 31.78
CA ILE A 53 -2.44 7.11 30.46
C ILE A 53 -2.95 5.70 30.12
N THR A 54 -2.87 4.76 31.06
CA THR A 54 -3.38 3.39 30.91
C THR A 54 -4.87 3.38 30.61
N THR A 55 -5.65 4.15 31.39
CA THR A 55 -7.11 4.24 31.23
C THR A 55 -7.48 4.84 29.89
N LEU A 56 -6.82 5.92 29.48
CA LEU A 56 -7.06 6.56 28.19
C LEU A 56 -6.69 5.62 27.02
N LEU A 57 -5.50 5.01 27.06
CA LEU A 57 -5.02 4.11 26.02
C LEU A 57 -5.95 2.92 25.83
N THR A 58 -6.30 2.24 26.92
CA THR A 58 -7.20 1.08 26.89
C THR A 58 -8.56 1.49 26.33
N HIS A 59 -9.15 2.57 26.84
CA HIS A 59 -10.45 3.06 26.36
C HIS A 59 -10.44 3.42 24.86
N VAL A 60 -9.43 4.16 24.41
CA VAL A 60 -9.35 4.64 23.02
C VAL A 60 -9.08 3.49 22.05
N LEU A 61 -8.22 2.54 22.42
CA LEU A 61 -7.92 1.36 21.60
C LEU A 61 -9.10 0.37 21.55
N ASP A 62 -9.86 0.22 22.65
CA ASP A 62 -11.05 -0.63 22.68
C ASP A 62 -12.17 -0.11 21.75
N LEU A 63 -12.18 1.19 21.42
CA LEU A 63 -13.11 1.74 20.43
C LEU A 63 -12.94 1.09 19.06
N VAL A 64 -11.71 0.84 18.61
CA VAL A 64 -11.45 0.23 17.29
C VAL A 64 -11.44 -1.30 17.33
N ALA A 65 -11.16 -1.89 18.49
CA ALA A 65 -11.33 -3.33 18.70
C ALA A 65 -12.82 -3.76 18.69
N ASN A 66 -13.75 -2.83 18.86
CA ASN A 66 -15.17 -3.15 18.89
C ASN A 66 -15.70 -3.52 17.49
N PRO A 67 -16.38 -4.68 17.31
CA PRO A 67 -16.94 -5.08 16.02
C PRO A 67 -17.92 -4.08 15.39
N LYS A 68 -18.54 -3.21 16.20
CA LYS A 68 -19.46 -2.15 15.71
C LYS A 68 -18.71 -0.96 15.11
N ALA A 69 -17.40 -0.84 15.32
CA ALA A 69 -16.60 0.25 14.81
C ALA A 69 -16.45 0.22 13.28
N ALA A 70 -16.68 -0.93 12.63
CA ALA A 70 -16.56 -1.05 11.19
C ALA A 70 -17.48 -2.13 10.62
N SER A 71 -18.18 -1.77 9.54
CA SER A 71 -19.00 -2.69 8.74
C SER A 71 -18.29 -3.20 7.48
N SER A 72 -17.17 -2.57 7.12
CA SER A 72 -16.37 -2.90 5.95
C SER A 72 -14.89 -2.65 6.23
N HIS A 73 -14.01 -3.19 5.38
CA HIS A 73 -12.57 -2.92 5.46
C HIS A 73 -12.24 -1.43 5.42
N VAL A 74 -12.89 -0.68 4.51
CA VAL A 74 -12.70 0.77 4.37
C VAL A 74 -13.13 1.50 5.64
N ASP A 75 -14.25 1.12 6.26
CA ASP A 75 -14.69 1.70 7.52
C ASP A 75 -13.70 1.43 8.66
N ALA A 76 -13.06 0.25 8.66
CA ALA A 76 -12.04 -0.12 9.63
C ALA A 76 -10.75 0.70 9.44
N VAL A 77 -10.33 0.99 8.20
CA VAL A 77 -9.23 1.92 7.91
C VAL A 77 -9.55 3.31 8.47
N TYR A 78 -10.73 3.85 8.20
CA TYR A 78 -11.15 5.16 8.72
C TYR A 78 -11.20 5.19 10.25
N SER A 79 -11.74 4.14 10.89
CA SER A 79 -11.72 4.02 12.36
C SER A 79 -10.30 4.02 12.92
N ARG A 80 -9.37 3.26 12.31
CA ARG A 80 -7.96 3.26 12.72
C ARG A 80 -7.32 4.64 12.57
N LYS A 81 -7.57 5.36 11.47
CA LYS A 81 -7.05 6.73 11.29
C LYS A 81 -7.56 7.69 12.35
N CYS A 82 -8.84 7.59 12.69
CA CYS A 82 -9.44 8.36 13.78
C CYS A 82 -8.74 8.08 15.12
N ILE A 83 -8.47 6.81 15.44
CA ILE A 83 -7.77 6.44 16.67
C ILE A 83 -6.32 6.91 16.67
N ASN A 84 -5.57 6.64 15.60
CA ASN A 84 -4.17 7.08 15.49
C ASN A 84 -4.03 8.60 15.58
N PHE A 85 -4.99 9.36 15.06
CA PHE A 85 -4.99 10.81 15.22
C PHE A 85 -5.16 11.25 16.67
N ILE A 86 -6.07 10.60 17.42
CA ILE A 86 -6.22 10.86 18.87
C ILE A 86 -4.89 10.58 19.55
N LEU A 87 -4.33 9.39 19.34
CA LEU A 87 -3.08 8.95 19.95
C LEU A 87 -1.94 9.93 19.61
N ARG A 88 -1.75 10.26 18.33
CA ARG A 88 -0.67 11.15 17.90
C ARG A 88 -0.83 12.58 18.41
N SER A 89 -2.06 13.10 18.42
CA SER A 89 -2.34 14.46 18.91
C SER A 89 -2.17 14.59 20.41
N VAL A 90 -2.43 13.51 21.15
CA VAL A 90 -2.39 13.50 22.62
C VAL A 90 -1.01 13.09 23.13
N LEU A 91 -0.48 11.94 22.68
CA LEU A 91 0.80 11.40 23.14
C LEU A 91 1.98 12.10 22.44
N GLY A 92 1.90 12.23 21.12
CA GLY A 92 2.98 12.78 20.31
C GLY A 92 3.19 14.29 20.45
N ARG A 93 2.13 15.06 20.68
CA ARG A 93 2.19 16.53 20.71
C ARG A 93 2.10 17.14 22.12
N MET A 94 1.43 16.50 23.08
CA MET A 94 1.26 17.09 24.42
C MET A 94 2.28 16.58 25.46
N LEU A 95 2.80 15.37 25.29
CA LEU A 95 3.73 14.78 26.26
C LEU A 95 5.18 15.10 25.91
N GLY A 96 5.99 15.38 26.94
CA GLY A 96 7.44 15.42 26.81
C GLY A 96 8.06 14.02 26.69
N GLU A 97 9.33 13.94 26.28
CA GLU A 97 10.01 12.68 25.94
C GLU A 97 9.91 11.61 27.04
N LYS A 98 10.08 11.98 28.31
CA LYS A 98 9.97 11.04 29.44
C LYS A 98 8.57 10.43 29.54
N ALA A 99 7.53 11.22 29.35
CA ALA A 99 6.15 10.76 29.41
C ALA A 99 5.77 9.96 28.16
N GLN A 100 6.29 10.33 26.98
CA GLN A 100 6.17 9.52 25.76
C GLN A 100 6.84 8.16 25.90
N ALA A 101 8.01 8.10 26.54
CA ALA A 101 8.67 6.85 26.86
C ALA A 101 7.79 5.97 27.76
N SER A 102 7.19 6.52 28.82
CA SER A 102 6.21 5.81 29.66
C SER A 102 4.98 5.35 28.87
N ALA A 103 4.45 6.18 27.97
CA ALA A 103 3.34 5.83 27.08
C ALA A 103 3.69 4.62 26.20
N CYS A 104 4.88 4.62 25.62
CA CYS A 104 5.40 3.54 24.79
C CYS A 104 5.46 2.21 25.56
N LYS A 105 5.90 2.24 26.84
CA LYS A 105 5.89 1.07 27.72
C LYS A 105 4.48 0.54 27.95
N GLU A 106 3.53 1.43 28.18
CA GLU A 106 2.14 1.05 28.40
C GLU A 106 1.50 0.42 27.16
N ILE A 107 1.76 0.99 25.99
CA ILE A 107 1.34 0.41 24.71
C ILE A 107 1.93 -1.00 24.53
N ALA A 108 3.21 -1.20 24.89
CA ALA A 108 3.84 -2.52 24.83
C ALA A 108 3.17 -3.54 25.78
N HIS A 109 2.81 -3.15 27.00
CA HIS A 109 2.03 -4.01 27.90
C HIS A 109 0.67 -4.38 27.31
N ILE A 110 -0.02 -3.44 26.67
CA ILE A 110 -1.30 -3.70 25.99
C ILE A 110 -1.11 -4.70 24.84
N VAL A 111 -0.05 -4.54 24.04
CA VAL A 111 0.28 -5.48 22.95
C VAL A 111 0.56 -6.88 23.49
N ILE A 112 1.39 -7.01 24.55
CA ILE A 112 1.68 -8.30 25.19
C ILE A 112 0.40 -8.95 25.71
N LYS A 113 -0.45 -8.19 26.41
CA LYS A 113 -1.73 -8.68 26.93
C LYS A 113 -2.62 -9.18 25.81
N GLN A 114 -2.72 -8.43 24.71
CA GLN A 114 -3.55 -8.82 23.57
C GLN A 114 -3.01 -10.09 22.89
N MET A 115 -1.69 -10.20 22.71
CA MET A 115 -1.07 -11.38 22.12
C MET A 115 -1.25 -12.63 22.99
N ASN A 116 -1.18 -12.49 24.31
CA ASN A 116 -1.41 -13.60 25.25
C ASN A 116 -2.87 -14.06 25.33
N SER A 117 -3.83 -13.24 24.87
CA SER A 117 -5.24 -13.65 24.78
C SER A 117 -5.58 -14.49 23.54
N ILE A 118 -4.66 -14.61 22.58
CA ILE A 118 -4.88 -15.33 21.34
C ILE A 118 -4.31 -16.75 21.47
N ASP A 119 -5.13 -17.75 21.19
CA ASP A 119 -4.67 -19.13 21.03
C ASP A 119 -4.15 -19.35 19.61
N PHE A 120 -2.83 -19.55 19.46
CA PHE A 120 -2.17 -19.82 18.18
C PHE A 120 -2.22 -21.30 17.75
N ASN A 121 -2.93 -22.17 18.48
CA ASN A 121 -2.99 -23.59 18.17
C ASN A 121 -3.61 -23.84 16.77
N PRO A 122 -2.90 -24.49 15.83
CA PRO A 122 -3.35 -24.69 14.44
C PRO A 122 -4.68 -25.44 14.28
N GLU A 123 -5.07 -26.26 15.27
CA GLU A 123 -6.35 -26.99 15.25
C GLU A 123 -7.55 -26.07 15.52
N ASN A 124 -7.36 -25.02 16.33
CA ASN A 124 -8.37 -23.99 16.65
C ASN A 124 -8.32 -22.79 15.70
N ALA A 125 -7.19 -22.57 15.01
CA ALA A 125 -6.93 -21.40 14.17
C ALA A 125 -7.67 -21.38 12.81
N LYS A 126 -8.34 -22.47 12.42
CA LYS A 126 -9.05 -22.55 11.12
C LYS A 126 -10.23 -21.59 11.02
N ASP A 127 -10.83 -21.24 12.16
CA ASP A 127 -11.87 -20.23 12.26
C ASP A 127 -11.32 -19.09 13.14
N CYS A 128 -10.59 -18.15 12.54
CA CYS A 128 -10.23 -16.91 13.25
C CYS A 128 -11.52 -16.30 13.82
N ASN A 129 -11.69 -16.36 15.14
CA ASN A 129 -12.90 -15.88 15.77
C ASN A 129 -13.08 -14.38 15.45
N GLN A 130 -14.33 -13.89 15.42
CA GLN A 130 -14.61 -12.48 15.10
C GLN A 130 -13.84 -11.53 16.03
N GLU A 131 -13.60 -11.95 17.27
CA GLU A 131 -12.83 -11.19 18.25
C GLU A 131 -11.35 -11.01 17.84
N THR A 132 -10.66 -12.05 17.35
CA THR A 132 -9.29 -11.97 16.81
C THR A 132 -9.24 -11.11 15.56
N LEU A 133 -10.25 -11.23 14.70
CA LEU A 133 -10.35 -10.42 13.49
C LEU A 133 -10.53 -8.93 13.80
N PHE A 134 -11.29 -8.55 14.82
CA PHE A 134 -11.46 -7.13 15.16
C PHE A 134 -10.36 -6.58 16.08
N SER A 135 -9.84 -7.40 16.99
CA SER A 135 -8.74 -6.99 17.87
C SER A 135 -7.43 -6.72 17.14
N GLN A 136 -7.26 -7.22 15.90
CA GLN A 136 -6.15 -6.82 15.04
C GLN A 136 -6.04 -5.30 14.89
N HIS A 137 -7.16 -4.57 14.88
CA HIS A 137 -7.16 -3.13 14.66
C HIS A 137 -6.59 -2.36 15.85
N LEU A 138 -6.76 -2.89 17.06
CA LEU A 138 -6.09 -2.39 18.26
C LEU A 138 -4.57 -2.55 18.11
N LEU A 139 -4.11 -3.75 17.72
CA LEU A 139 -2.68 -4.00 17.51
C LEU A 139 -2.10 -3.06 16.44
N VAL A 140 -2.83 -2.84 15.34
CA VAL A 140 -2.41 -1.91 14.28
C VAL A 140 -2.22 -0.49 14.84
N CYS A 141 -3.20 0.05 15.56
CA CYS A 141 -3.10 1.41 16.10
C CYS A 141 -2.00 1.53 17.16
N ALA A 142 -1.91 0.55 18.06
CA ALA A 142 -0.90 0.47 19.10
C ALA A 142 0.52 0.46 18.53
N LEU A 143 0.80 -0.43 17.56
CA LEU A 143 2.12 -0.56 16.95
C LEU A 143 2.48 0.65 16.07
N GLN A 144 1.50 1.25 15.39
CA GLN A 144 1.71 2.48 14.61
C GLN A 144 2.04 3.69 15.49
N GLU A 145 1.38 3.83 16.64
CA GLU A 145 1.74 4.88 17.59
C GLU A 145 3.09 4.58 18.27
N MET A 146 3.35 3.32 18.66
CA MET A 146 4.64 2.90 19.24
C MET A 146 5.81 3.24 18.32
N GLY A 147 5.70 2.93 17.02
CA GLY A 147 6.71 3.30 16.03
C GLY A 147 6.84 4.83 15.86
N SER A 148 5.72 5.56 15.86
CA SER A 148 5.72 7.04 15.75
C SER A 148 6.36 7.72 16.95
N ILE A 149 6.11 7.24 18.17
CA ILE A 149 6.78 7.70 19.40
C ILE A 149 8.27 7.38 19.32
N THR A 150 8.62 6.16 18.92
CA THR A 150 10.03 5.73 18.80
C THR A 150 10.82 6.61 17.83
N LEU A 151 10.23 6.95 16.66
CA LEU A 151 10.83 7.90 15.73
C LEU A 151 10.96 9.30 16.34
N GLY A 152 9.96 9.76 17.09
CA GLY A 152 9.97 11.07 17.74
C GLY A 152 11.03 11.19 18.83
N LEU A 153 11.27 10.13 19.60
CA LEU A 153 12.32 10.05 20.62
C LEU A 153 13.73 9.97 20.00
N GLY A 154 13.85 9.44 18.78
CA GLY A 154 15.14 9.26 18.12
C GLY A 154 16.08 8.40 18.96
N THR A 155 17.33 8.82 19.11
CA THR A 155 18.35 8.03 19.82
C THR A 155 18.03 7.80 21.31
N THR A 156 17.21 8.64 21.94
CA THR A 156 16.82 8.44 23.35
C THR A 156 15.90 7.23 23.54
N ALA A 157 15.29 6.73 22.45
CA ALA A 157 14.57 5.46 22.44
C ALA A 157 15.44 4.27 22.84
N SER A 158 16.78 4.36 22.75
CA SER A 158 17.69 3.31 23.22
C SER A 158 17.42 2.93 24.69
N ASN A 159 17.03 3.89 25.54
CA ASN A 159 16.72 3.63 26.95
C ASN A 159 15.48 2.73 27.12
N LEU A 160 14.52 2.80 26.20
CA LEU A 160 13.34 1.94 26.19
C LEU A 160 13.70 0.50 25.80
N LEU A 161 14.64 0.35 24.87
CA LEU A 161 15.03 -0.96 24.34
C LEU A 161 15.91 -1.75 25.31
N THR A 162 16.67 -1.06 26.15
CA THR A 162 17.55 -1.68 27.16
C THR A 162 16.84 -1.96 28.49
N ASP A 163 15.59 -1.53 28.64
CA ASP A 163 14.82 -1.72 29.87
C ASP A 163 14.50 -3.21 30.06
N GLN A 164 15.17 -3.86 31.02
CA GLN A 164 14.98 -5.28 31.32
C GLN A 164 13.57 -5.61 31.83
N SER A 165 12.83 -4.62 32.33
CA SER A 165 11.45 -4.82 32.78
C SER A 165 10.47 -4.95 31.62
N LEU A 166 10.86 -4.51 30.41
CA LEU A 166 10.02 -4.52 29.22
C LEU A 166 10.80 -5.02 28.01
N SER A 167 10.51 -6.27 27.60
CA SER A 167 11.03 -6.84 26.36
C SER A 167 10.30 -6.26 25.14
N LEU A 168 10.46 -4.96 24.86
CA LEU A 168 9.71 -4.23 23.82
C LEU A 168 9.90 -4.84 22.43
N ILE A 169 11.13 -5.18 22.06
CA ILE A 169 11.41 -5.83 20.77
C ILE A 169 10.71 -7.19 20.69
N GLU A 170 10.72 -7.98 21.76
CA GLU A 170 10.02 -9.27 21.82
C GLU A 170 8.51 -9.10 21.67
N ALA A 171 7.93 -8.11 22.35
CA ALA A 171 6.51 -7.81 22.26
C ALA A 171 6.08 -7.51 20.82
N VAL A 172 6.88 -6.70 20.10
CA VAL A 172 6.62 -6.39 18.69
C VAL A 172 6.86 -7.62 17.80
N MET A 173 7.95 -8.36 18.01
CA MET A 173 8.28 -9.54 17.22
C MET A 173 7.25 -10.67 17.38
N ALA A 174 6.66 -10.84 18.56
CA ALA A 174 5.59 -11.82 18.78
C ALA A 174 4.40 -11.59 17.84
N VAL A 175 4.09 -10.33 17.47
CA VAL A 175 2.99 -10.00 16.56
C VAL A 175 3.30 -10.44 15.11
N LEU A 176 4.55 -10.74 14.76
CA LEU A 176 4.92 -11.18 13.40
C LEU A 176 4.31 -12.54 13.02
N VAL A 177 3.87 -13.34 14.00
CA VAL A 177 3.17 -14.62 13.74
C VAL A 177 1.65 -14.50 13.87
N HIS A 178 1.12 -13.28 14.00
CA HIS A 178 -0.31 -13.05 14.12
C HIS A 178 -1.08 -13.49 12.86
N PRO A 179 -2.26 -14.14 12.96
CA PRO A 179 -3.00 -14.64 11.79
C PRO A 179 -3.36 -13.52 10.81
N CYS A 180 -3.77 -12.36 11.33
CA CYS A 180 -4.12 -11.22 10.50
C CYS A 180 -2.89 -10.49 9.93
N GLN A 181 -2.88 -10.28 8.60
CA GLN A 181 -1.79 -9.60 7.90
C GLN A 181 -1.58 -8.14 8.35
N ALA A 182 -2.65 -7.39 8.63
CA ALA A 182 -2.53 -5.98 9.01
C ALA A 182 -1.71 -5.79 10.29
N ALA A 183 -1.92 -6.65 11.30
CA ALA A 183 -1.14 -6.64 12.54
C ALA A 183 0.34 -6.95 12.28
N ARG A 184 0.63 -7.96 11.46
CA ARG A 184 2.02 -8.32 11.08
C ARG A 184 2.74 -7.17 10.36
N LEU A 185 2.05 -6.48 9.45
CA LEU A 185 2.63 -5.34 8.73
C LEU A 185 2.84 -4.13 9.66
N ALA A 186 1.94 -3.88 10.60
CA ALA A 186 2.11 -2.83 11.61
C ALA A 186 3.31 -3.12 12.52
N ALA A 187 3.51 -4.38 12.92
CA ALA A 187 4.68 -4.82 13.67
C ALA A 187 5.99 -4.64 12.86
N ALA A 188 5.99 -5.05 11.59
CA ALA A 188 7.12 -4.83 10.69
C ALA A 188 7.47 -3.34 10.54
N TRP A 189 6.47 -2.48 10.38
CA TRP A 189 6.68 -1.03 10.32
C TRP A 189 7.20 -0.46 11.66
N CYS A 190 6.72 -0.95 12.80
CA CYS A 190 7.22 -0.56 14.12
C CYS A 190 8.70 -0.97 14.30
N LEU A 191 9.10 -2.16 13.85
CA LEU A 191 10.51 -2.59 13.85
C LEU A 191 11.39 -1.71 12.94
N ARG A 192 10.87 -1.30 11.78
CA ARG A 192 11.53 -0.29 10.93
C ARG A 192 11.76 1.01 11.69
N CYS A 193 10.76 1.50 12.41
CA CYS A 193 10.87 2.73 13.21
C CYS A 193 11.94 2.61 14.30
N ILE A 194 11.98 1.47 15.00
CA ILE A 194 13.02 1.15 15.99
C ILE A 194 14.41 1.18 15.35
N CYS A 195 14.59 0.55 14.19
CA CYS A 195 15.87 0.57 13.47
C CYS A 195 16.30 1.95 12.96
N VAL A 196 15.34 2.81 12.58
CA VAL A 196 15.64 4.18 12.16
C VAL A 196 16.07 5.02 13.36
N ALA A 197 15.38 4.89 14.50
CA ALA A 197 15.71 5.61 15.72
C ALA A 197 17.00 5.10 16.40
N VAL A 198 17.22 3.79 16.37
CA VAL A 198 18.35 3.10 17.01
C VAL A 198 19.00 2.13 16.02
N PRO A 199 19.89 2.62 15.13
CA PRO A 199 20.50 1.83 14.06
C PRO A 199 21.30 0.59 14.51
N SER A 200 21.76 0.54 15.77
CA SER A 200 22.43 -0.64 16.32
C SER A 200 21.56 -1.90 16.34
N GLN A 201 20.23 -1.74 16.26
CA GLN A 201 19.27 -2.85 16.20
C GLN A 201 19.12 -3.47 14.80
N ILE A 202 19.62 -2.83 13.74
CA ILE A 202 19.46 -3.31 12.35
C ILE A 202 20.01 -4.73 12.18
N THR A 203 21.27 -4.95 12.55
CA THR A 203 21.91 -6.27 12.36
C THR A 203 21.29 -7.36 13.24
N PRO A 204 21.08 -7.14 14.56
CA PRO A 204 20.38 -8.12 15.40
C PRO A 204 18.99 -8.49 14.88
N LEU A 205 18.20 -7.53 14.43
CA LEU A 205 16.86 -7.80 13.92
C LEU A 205 16.88 -8.54 12.58
N ILE A 206 17.86 -8.27 11.71
CA ILE A 206 18.07 -9.07 10.50
C ILE A 206 18.32 -10.53 10.86
N ASP A 207 19.26 -10.79 11.77
CA ASP A 207 19.65 -12.15 12.12
C ASP A 207 18.48 -12.93 12.73
N ARG A 208 17.76 -12.29 13.66
CA ARG A 208 16.58 -12.89 14.29
C ARG A 208 15.43 -13.17 13.32
N CYS A 209 15.21 -12.29 12.33
CA CYS A 209 14.15 -12.54 11.36
C CYS A 209 14.53 -13.63 10.36
N VAL A 210 15.81 -13.73 9.96
CA VAL A 210 16.30 -14.85 9.13
C VAL A 210 16.15 -16.16 9.89
N GLU A 211 16.61 -16.22 11.15
CA GLU A 211 16.45 -17.38 12.02
C GLU A 211 14.96 -17.73 12.23
N GLY A 212 14.09 -16.73 12.40
CA GLY A 212 12.65 -16.92 12.52
C GLY A 212 12.02 -17.60 11.30
N ILE A 213 12.45 -17.23 10.09
CA ILE A 213 12.02 -17.89 8.84
C ILE A 213 12.51 -19.35 8.80
N GLU A 214 13.74 -19.61 9.20
CA GLU A 214 14.35 -20.96 9.20
C GLU A 214 13.68 -21.89 10.22
N ASN A 215 13.51 -21.41 11.46
CA ASN A 215 12.92 -22.15 12.56
C ASN A 215 11.43 -22.42 12.35
N MET A 216 10.70 -21.49 11.71
CA MET A 216 9.25 -21.58 11.49
C MET A 216 8.87 -21.77 10.01
N ARG A 217 9.72 -22.45 9.23
CA ARG A 217 9.57 -22.68 7.77
C ARG A 217 8.29 -23.40 7.31
N THR A 218 7.49 -23.92 8.24
CA THR A 218 6.22 -24.60 7.99
C THR A 218 4.99 -23.73 8.29
N SER A 219 5.17 -22.56 8.94
CA SER A 219 4.11 -21.60 9.25
C SER A 219 4.01 -20.53 8.15
N PRO A 220 2.86 -20.43 7.46
CA PRO A 220 2.59 -19.37 6.49
C PRO A 220 2.70 -17.96 7.09
N GLU A 221 2.20 -17.79 8.32
CA GLU A 221 2.14 -16.53 9.04
C GLU A 221 3.55 -16.03 9.37
N ALA A 222 4.40 -16.92 9.90
CA ALA A 222 5.77 -16.63 10.24
C ALA A 222 6.61 -16.25 9.01
N ILE A 223 6.52 -17.02 7.92
CA ILE A 223 7.24 -16.71 6.67
C ILE A 223 6.93 -15.28 6.21
N VAL A 224 5.64 -14.92 6.14
CA VAL A 224 5.23 -13.60 5.65
C VAL A 224 5.53 -12.50 6.70
N GLY A 225 5.41 -12.78 7.99
CA GLY A 225 5.69 -11.83 9.06
C GLY A 225 7.16 -11.44 9.15
N TYR A 226 8.04 -12.43 9.29
CA TYR A 226 9.48 -12.20 9.36
C TYR A 226 10.06 -11.63 8.06
N SER A 227 9.56 -12.05 6.88
CA SER A 227 9.96 -11.43 5.62
C SER A 227 9.49 -9.98 5.49
N SER A 228 8.29 -9.65 5.99
CA SER A 228 7.80 -8.27 6.09
C SER A 228 8.68 -7.44 7.02
N ALA A 229 9.05 -7.97 8.18
CA ALA A 229 9.96 -7.32 9.12
C ALA A 229 11.33 -7.04 8.50
N LEU A 230 11.94 -8.04 7.83
CA LEU A 230 13.19 -7.86 7.08
C LEU A 230 13.06 -6.78 6.00
N ALA A 231 11.99 -6.81 5.21
CA ALA A 231 11.74 -5.81 4.19
C ALA A 231 11.63 -4.40 4.79
N ALA A 232 10.92 -4.26 5.91
CA ALA A 232 10.76 -3.00 6.61
C ALA A 232 12.09 -2.48 7.19
N VAL A 233 12.87 -3.36 7.84
CA VAL A 233 14.20 -3.02 8.37
C VAL A 233 15.12 -2.53 7.25
N LEU A 234 15.18 -3.26 6.12
CA LEU A 234 15.95 -2.84 4.93
C LEU A 234 15.49 -1.48 4.41
N GLY A 235 14.18 -1.22 4.36
CA GLY A 235 13.61 0.07 4.01
C GLY A 235 14.02 1.24 4.91
N GLY A 236 14.41 0.94 6.15
CA GLY A 236 14.98 1.88 7.12
C GLY A 236 16.49 2.06 7.00
N VAL A 237 17.24 1.09 6.45
CA VAL A 237 18.72 1.15 6.37
C VAL A 237 19.20 2.38 5.61
N ARG A 238 18.52 2.78 4.53
CA ARG A 238 18.85 4.00 3.77
C ARG A 238 18.75 5.30 4.58
N LEU A 239 18.03 5.28 5.71
CA LEU A 239 17.91 6.40 6.64
C LEU A 239 18.97 6.34 7.75
N SER A 240 19.74 5.25 7.82
CA SER A 240 20.86 5.09 8.75
C SER A 240 22.16 5.52 8.07
N PRO A 241 22.93 6.45 8.64
CA PRO A 241 24.20 6.88 8.06
C PRO A 241 25.26 5.77 8.02
N LEU A 242 25.13 4.73 8.86
CA LEU A 242 26.07 3.62 8.95
C LEU A 242 25.75 2.47 7.98
N GLY A 243 24.58 2.48 7.36
CA GLY A 243 24.12 1.41 6.47
C GLY A 243 24.08 0.03 7.15
N VAL A 244 24.38 -1.02 6.38
CA VAL A 244 24.45 -2.41 6.85
C VAL A 244 25.59 -3.14 6.14
N PRO A 245 26.28 -4.11 6.78
CA PRO A 245 27.31 -4.89 6.11
C PRO A 245 26.78 -5.59 4.85
N HIS A 246 27.55 -5.54 3.75
CA HIS A 246 27.17 -6.15 2.47
C HIS A 246 26.83 -7.65 2.57
N THR A 247 27.49 -8.35 3.51
CA THR A 247 27.23 -9.76 3.80
C THR A 247 25.79 -10.01 4.21
N LYS A 248 25.15 -9.09 4.94
CA LYS A 248 23.75 -9.21 5.34
C LYS A 248 22.80 -9.13 4.15
N GLY A 249 23.07 -8.23 3.19
CA GLY A 249 22.32 -8.17 1.93
C GLY A 249 22.39 -9.49 1.15
N LYS A 250 23.56 -10.13 1.11
CA LYS A 250 23.75 -11.44 0.48
C LYS A 250 23.01 -12.57 1.21
N VAL A 251 23.03 -12.58 2.55
CA VAL A 251 22.28 -13.56 3.37
C VAL A 251 20.79 -13.47 3.07
N ILE A 252 20.21 -12.26 3.15
CA ILE A 252 18.79 -12.05 2.88
C ILE A 252 18.43 -12.43 1.44
N PHE A 253 19.30 -12.13 0.46
CA PHE A 253 19.10 -12.56 -0.92
C PHE A 253 19.04 -14.08 -1.05
N ASN A 254 19.94 -14.79 -0.37
CA ASN A 254 19.96 -16.25 -0.41
C ASN A 254 18.70 -16.85 0.23
N THR A 255 18.25 -16.33 1.37
CA THR A 255 16.98 -16.71 1.99
C THR A 255 15.80 -16.48 1.04
N ALA A 256 15.75 -15.32 0.38
CA ALA A 256 14.70 -14.98 -0.58
C ALA A 256 14.70 -15.94 -1.79
N GLU A 257 15.87 -16.23 -2.35
CA GLU A 257 16.02 -17.15 -3.48
C GLU A 257 15.66 -18.59 -3.10
N GLU A 258 15.97 -19.03 -1.88
CA GLU A 258 15.57 -20.33 -1.37
C GLU A 258 14.04 -20.44 -1.19
N LEU A 259 13.39 -19.40 -0.68
CA LEU A 259 11.93 -19.33 -0.59
C LEU A 259 11.30 -19.48 -1.99
N LEU A 260 11.81 -18.76 -2.99
CA LEU A 260 11.32 -18.88 -4.38
C LEU A 260 11.55 -20.28 -4.96
N ARG A 261 12.73 -20.87 -4.75
CA ARG A 261 13.06 -22.22 -5.25
C ARG A 261 12.22 -23.31 -4.59
N SER A 262 11.86 -23.13 -3.33
CA SER A 262 11.08 -24.09 -2.55
C SER A 262 9.56 -23.84 -2.61
N ALA A 263 9.10 -22.81 -3.32
CA ALA A 263 7.66 -22.48 -3.42
C ALA A 263 6.85 -23.63 -4.06
N SER A 264 7.40 -24.29 -5.09
CA SER A 264 6.74 -25.41 -5.77
C SER A 264 6.76 -26.74 -4.99
N GLN A 265 7.56 -26.84 -3.92
CA GLN A 265 7.72 -28.09 -3.16
C GLN A 265 6.54 -28.37 -2.21
N ASN A 266 5.81 -27.33 -1.80
CA ASN A 266 4.68 -27.45 -0.89
C ASN A 266 3.57 -26.47 -1.30
N SER A 267 2.47 -27.00 -1.84
CA SER A 267 1.35 -26.19 -2.31
C SER A 267 0.78 -25.27 -1.22
N ARG A 268 0.72 -25.70 0.05
CA ARG A 268 0.22 -24.90 1.17
C ARG A 268 1.05 -23.63 1.42
N LEU A 269 2.35 -23.68 1.12
CA LEU A 269 3.29 -22.57 1.38
C LEU A 269 3.67 -21.81 0.10
N SER A 270 3.23 -22.29 -1.06
CA SER A 270 3.67 -21.78 -2.37
C SER A 270 3.41 -20.28 -2.52
N LEU A 271 2.21 -19.82 -2.13
CA LEU A 271 1.85 -18.41 -2.18
C LEU A 271 2.71 -17.57 -1.23
N ASN A 272 2.79 -17.96 0.05
CA ASN A 272 3.54 -17.23 1.08
C ASN A 272 5.03 -17.14 0.77
N ARG A 273 5.64 -18.24 0.29
CA ARG A 273 7.05 -18.28 -0.11
C ARG A 273 7.32 -17.41 -1.34
N THR A 274 6.41 -17.43 -2.31
CA THR A 274 6.50 -16.59 -3.51
C THR A 274 6.44 -15.10 -3.16
N GLN A 275 5.45 -14.70 -2.35
CA GLN A 275 5.29 -13.31 -1.91
C GLN A 275 6.48 -12.85 -1.06
N ALA A 276 6.91 -13.66 -0.08
CA ALA A 276 8.05 -13.34 0.79
C ALA A 276 9.35 -13.20 0.00
N GLY A 277 9.65 -14.14 -0.91
CA GLY A 277 10.87 -14.11 -1.72
C GLY A 277 10.95 -12.85 -2.58
N TRP A 278 9.88 -12.49 -3.27
CA TRP A 278 9.89 -11.28 -4.10
C TRP A 278 9.88 -9.98 -3.29
N LEU A 279 9.18 -9.94 -2.15
CA LEU A 279 9.21 -8.79 -1.25
C LEU A 279 10.64 -8.49 -0.78
N LEU A 280 11.38 -9.54 -0.37
CA LEU A 280 12.78 -9.41 0.07
C LEU A 280 13.71 -8.99 -1.06
N ILE A 281 13.57 -9.56 -2.27
CA ILE A 281 14.36 -9.13 -3.43
C ILE A 281 14.11 -7.66 -3.74
N GLY A 282 12.85 -7.21 -3.73
CA GLY A 282 12.50 -5.79 -3.90
C GLY A 282 13.11 -4.89 -2.82
N ALA A 283 13.08 -5.32 -1.56
CA ALA A 283 13.66 -4.57 -0.44
C ALA A 283 15.19 -4.47 -0.50
N ILE A 284 15.88 -5.52 -0.95
CA ILE A 284 17.35 -5.53 -1.10
C ILE A 284 17.83 -4.42 -2.04
N MET A 285 17.04 -4.06 -3.06
CA MET A 285 17.41 -2.98 -3.98
C MET A 285 17.57 -1.63 -3.28
N THR A 286 16.90 -1.42 -2.14
CA THR A 286 17.01 -0.19 -1.33
C THR A 286 18.38 -0.02 -0.66
N LEU A 287 19.21 -1.07 -0.63
CA LEU A 287 20.60 -1.00 -0.19
C LEU A 287 21.54 -0.40 -1.24
N GLY A 288 21.03 -0.18 -2.45
CA GLY A 288 21.74 0.52 -3.53
C GLY A 288 22.83 -0.29 -4.23
N VAL A 289 23.53 0.43 -5.10
CA VAL A 289 24.55 -0.08 -6.04
C VAL A 289 25.60 -1.00 -5.38
N PRO A 290 26.18 -0.68 -4.20
CA PRO A 290 27.25 -1.50 -3.63
C PRO A 290 26.86 -2.95 -3.34
N VAL A 291 25.63 -3.18 -2.88
CA VAL A 291 25.11 -4.51 -2.58
C VAL A 291 24.55 -5.18 -3.83
N VAL A 292 23.78 -4.44 -4.63
CA VAL A 292 23.06 -4.98 -5.80
C VAL A 292 24.03 -5.45 -6.90
N ARG A 293 25.18 -4.80 -7.06
CA ARG A 293 26.17 -5.14 -8.10
C ARG A 293 26.49 -6.63 -8.16
N GLY A 294 26.76 -7.25 -7.01
CA GLY A 294 27.13 -8.67 -6.92
C GLY A 294 25.95 -9.64 -7.10
N LEU A 295 24.72 -9.15 -7.01
CA LEU A 295 23.50 -9.96 -7.08
C LEU A 295 22.80 -9.86 -8.44
N LEU A 296 23.08 -8.79 -9.20
CA LEU A 296 22.40 -8.45 -10.45
C LEU A 296 22.33 -9.58 -11.49
N PRO A 297 23.40 -10.38 -11.76
CA PRO A 297 23.31 -11.49 -12.70
C PRO A 297 22.27 -12.55 -12.31
N ARG A 298 22.17 -12.87 -11.02
CA ARG A 298 21.17 -13.82 -10.48
C ARG A 298 19.77 -13.21 -10.55
N MET A 299 19.62 -11.94 -10.21
CA MET A 299 18.35 -11.21 -10.29
C MET A 299 17.79 -11.19 -11.72
N LEU A 300 18.61 -10.86 -12.72
CA LEU A 300 18.20 -10.86 -14.13
C LEU A 300 17.73 -12.23 -14.61
N LEU A 301 18.33 -13.31 -14.10
CA LEU A 301 17.90 -14.67 -14.39
C LEU A 301 16.54 -14.99 -13.74
N LEU A 302 16.36 -14.66 -12.46
CA LEU A 302 15.10 -14.87 -11.73
C LEU A 302 13.94 -14.11 -12.40
N TRP A 303 14.16 -12.85 -12.72
CA TRP A 303 13.21 -12.01 -13.44
C TRP A 303 12.82 -12.62 -14.78
N ARG A 304 13.79 -12.96 -15.62
CA ARG A 304 13.53 -13.59 -16.92
C ARG A 304 12.73 -14.89 -16.79
N ASN A 305 13.01 -15.71 -15.78
CA ASN A 305 12.34 -17.00 -15.57
C ASN A 305 10.94 -16.88 -14.96
N SER A 306 10.52 -15.69 -14.51
CA SER A 306 9.18 -15.47 -13.95
C SER A 306 8.09 -15.29 -15.02
N PHE A 307 8.51 -15.07 -16.27
CA PHE A 307 7.63 -14.78 -17.40
C PHE A 307 7.80 -15.82 -18.50
N PRO A 308 6.74 -16.11 -19.27
CA PRO A 308 6.83 -17.04 -20.38
C PRO A 308 7.75 -16.48 -21.45
N ARG A 309 8.60 -17.33 -22.03
CA ARG A 309 9.60 -16.94 -23.04
C ARG A 309 9.00 -16.85 -24.44
N SER A 310 7.80 -17.38 -24.63
CA SER A 310 7.09 -17.36 -25.91
C SER A 310 5.58 -17.48 -25.72
N ASN A 311 4.80 -17.09 -26.73
CA ASN A 311 3.37 -17.33 -26.75
C ASN A 311 3.02 -18.82 -26.64
N LYS A 312 3.85 -19.71 -27.20
CA LYS A 312 3.65 -21.17 -27.07
C LYS A 312 3.77 -21.64 -25.62
N GLU A 313 4.71 -21.09 -24.87
CA GLU A 313 4.87 -21.38 -23.44
C GLU A 313 3.68 -20.84 -22.63
N LEU A 314 3.22 -19.62 -22.93
CA LEU A 314 2.02 -19.05 -22.32
C LEU A 314 0.77 -19.90 -22.58
N GLU A 315 0.56 -20.39 -23.80
CA GLU A 315 -0.55 -21.32 -24.10
C GLU A 315 -0.39 -22.66 -23.37
N SER A 316 0.84 -23.15 -23.20
CA SER A 316 1.10 -24.35 -22.40
C SER A 316 0.79 -24.13 -20.91
N GLU A 317 1.08 -22.95 -20.35
CA GLU A 317 0.70 -22.61 -18.98
C GLU A 317 -0.82 -22.55 -18.83
N LYS A 318 -1.52 -21.94 -19.80
CA LYS A 318 -3.00 -21.90 -19.83
C LYS A 318 -3.62 -23.29 -19.86
N ALA A 319 -3.06 -24.22 -20.64
CA ALA A 319 -3.61 -25.56 -20.78
C ALA A 319 -3.37 -26.45 -19.54
N ARG A 320 -2.31 -26.19 -18.76
CA ARG A 320 -1.88 -27.04 -17.64
C ARG A 320 -2.21 -26.48 -16.26
N GLY A 321 -2.37 -25.17 -16.14
CA GLY A 321 -2.59 -24.51 -14.86
C GLY A 321 -3.99 -24.77 -14.29
N ASP A 322 -4.10 -24.75 -12.97
CA ASP A 322 -5.36 -24.61 -12.25
C ASP A 322 -5.48 -23.20 -11.63
N ALA A 323 -6.60 -22.94 -10.98
CA ALA A 323 -6.88 -21.68 -10.29
C ALA A 323 -5.75 -21.26 -9.34
N PHE A 324 -5.28 -22.18 -8.48
CA PHE A 324 -4.25 -21.90 -7.50
C PHE A 324 -2.88 -21.65 -8.13
N THR A 325 -2.51 -22.45 -9.14
CA THR A 325 -1.27 -22.29 -9.89
C THR A 325 -1.24 -20.93 -10.58
N TRP A 326 -2.35 -20.49 -11.17
CA TRP A 326 -2.49 -19.15 -11.74
C TRP A 326 -2.37 -18.05 -10.70
N GLN A 327 -2.96 -18.21 -9.51
CA GLN A 327 -2.81 -17.26 -8.42
C GLN A 327 -1.33 -17.09 -8.05
N VAL A 328 -0.62 -18.18 -7.77
CA VAL A 328 0.82 -18.15 -7.43
C VAL A 328 1.64 -17.54 -8.58
N THR A 329 1.31 -17.88 -9.82
CA THR A 329 2.00 -17.36 -11.01
C THR A 329 1.84 -15.84 -11.15
N LEU A 330 0.61 -15.32 -10.98
CA LEU A 330 0.33 -13.89 -11.06
C LEU A 330 1.01 -13.13 -9.91
N GLU A 331 0.98 -13.67 -8.69
CA GLU A 331 1.66 -13.10 -7.53
C GLU A 331 3.19 -13.08 -7.73
N GLY A 332 3.76 -14.16 -8.30
CA GLY A 332 5.17 -14.21 -8.66
C GLY A 332 5.56 -13.18 -9.72
N ARG A 333 4.72 -13.00 -10.75
CA ARG A 333 4.95 -11.99 -11.81
C ARG A 333 4.83 -10.57 -11.29
N ALA A 334 3.84 -10.29 -10.43
CA ALA A 334 3.72 -9.01 -9.76
C ALA A 334 4.94 -8.73 -8.86
N GLY A 335 5.37 -9.73 -8.08
CA GLY A 335 6.57 -9.64 -7.25
C GLY A 335 7.84 -9.34 -8.05
N ALA A 336 8.04 -10.03 -9.18
CA ALA A 336 9.16 -9.79 -10.09
C ALA A 336 9.15 -8.37 -10.66
N LEU A 337 7.99 -7.87 -11.14
CA LEU A 337 7.85 -6.48 -11.61
C LEU A 337 8.12 -5.47 -10.49
N SER A 338 7.62 -5.71 -9.29
CA SER A 338 7.90 -4.82 -8.14
C SER A 338 9.40 -4.77 -7.80
N ALA A 339 10.11 -5.90 -7.90
CA ALA A 339 11.55 -5.95 -7.74
C ALA A 339 12.30 -5.22 -8.86
N MET A 340 11.84 -5.31 -10.12
CA MET A 340 12.38 -4.52 -11.24
C MET A 340 12.17 -3.02 -11.02
N HIS A 341 10.97 -2.61 -10.62
CA HIS A 341 10.67 -1.22 -10.26
C HIS A 341 11.63 -0.73 -9.16
N SER A 342 11.80 -1.50 -8.08
CA SER A 342 12.70 -1.15 -6.98
C SER A 342 14.16 -1.05 -7.45
N PHE A 343 14.59 -1.91 -8.38
CA PHE A 343 15.92 -1.85 -8.99
C PHE A 343 16.11 -0.56 -9.80
N VAL A 344 15.18 -0.23 -10.70
CA VAL A 344 15.27 0.99 -11.53
C VAL A 344 15.28 2.24 -10.64
N GLN A 345 14.45 2.27 -9.60
CA GLN A 345 14.35 3.40 -8.68
C GLN A 345 15.61 3.61 -7.83
N ASN A 346 16.18 2.54 -7.27
CA ASN A 346 17.25 2.66 -6.27
C ASN A 346 18.67 2.44 -6.84
N CYS A 347 18.78 1.94 -8.07
CA CYS A 347 20.05 1.68 -8.74
C CYS A 347 20.10 2.29 -10.16
N PRO A 348 19.82 3.60 -10.34
CA PRO A 348 19.76 4.22 -11.66
C PRO A 348 21.08 4.11 -12.45
N GLU A 349 22.23 4.03 -11.76
CA GLU A 349 23.56 3.84 -12.37
C GLU A 349 23.67 2.54 -13.20
N PHE A 350 22.86 1.53 -12.91
CA PHE A 350 22.85 0.28 -13.66
C PHE A 350 21.85 0.26 -14.82
N VAL A 351 20.99 1.27 -14.95
CA VAL A 351 19.91 1.30 -15.95
C VAL A 351 20.45 1.82 -17.28
N THR A 352 21.37 1.06 -17.87
CA THR A 352 21.91 1.31 -19.22
C THR A 352 20.99 0.75 -20.30
N ASP A 353 21.17 1.14 -21.56
CA ASP A 353 20.38 0.61 -22.69
C ASP A 353 20.44 -0.92 -22.81
N ASP A 354 21.55 -1.55 -22.41
CA ASP A 354 21.65 -3.02 -22.35
C ASP A 354 20.76 -3.63 -21.27
N ILE A 355 20.80 -3.06 -20.07
CA ILE A 355 19.96 -3.52 -18.97
C ILE A 355 18.49 -3.24 -19.27
N ILE A 356 18.15 -2.09 -19.85
CA ILE A 356 16.80 -1.76 -20.30
C ILE A 356 16.30 -2.82 -21.29
N ARG A 357 17.08 -3.16 -22.34
CA ARG A 357 16.71 -4.23 -23.29
C ARG A 357 16.45 -5.57 -22.60
N ARG A 358 17.25 -5.92 -21.58
CA ARG A 358 17.08 -7.16 -20.81
C ARG A 358 15.86 -7.13 -19.87
N LEU A 359 15.49 -5.96 -19.36
CA LEU A 359 14.26 -5.76 -18.58
C LEU A 359 13.02 -5.76 -19.47
N LEU A 360 13.11 -5.25 -20.70
CA LEU A 360 11.98 -5.19 -21.62
C LEU A 360 11.48 -6.57 -22.02
N THR A 361 12.35 -7.58 -22.16
CA THR A 361 11.92 -8.95 -22.51
C THR A 361 10.83 -9.51 -21.56
N PRO A 362 11.02 -9.56 -20.23
CA PRO A 362 9.95 -9.98 -19.32
C PRO A 362 8.78 -8.98 -19.23
N ILE A 363 9.03 -7.67 -19.38
CA ILE A 363 7.96 -6.64 -19.37
C ILE A 363 7.00 -6.82 -20.56
N GLU A 364 7.52 -7.00 -21.77
CA GLU A 364 6.72 -7.24 -22.97
C GLU A 364 5.94 -8.56 -22.86
N SER A 365 6.55 -9.59 -22.26
CA SER A 365 5.87 -10.84 -21.95
C SER A 365 4.70 -10.63 -20.96
N ALA A 366 4.86 -9.76 -19.96
CA ALA A 366 3.78 -9.37 -19.05
C ALA A 366 2.63 -8.65 -19.79
N VAL A 367 2.95 -7.73 -20.72
CA VAL A 367 1.96 -7.05 -21.57
C VAL A 367 1.18 -8.05 -22.43
N ALA A 368 1.90 -8.98 -23.08
CA ALA A 368 1.29 -10.01 -23.92
C ALA A 368 0.38 -10.96 -23.12
N MET A 369 0.80 -11.36 -21.91
CA MET A 369 -0.01 -12.15 -21.00
C MET A 369 -1.27 -11.39 -20.58
N LEU A 370 -1.13 -10.14 -20.12
CA LEU A 370 -2.25 -9.33 -19.64
C LEU A 370 -3.29 -9.03 -20.72
N THR A 371 -2.85 -8.82 -21.97
CA THR A 371 -3.74 -8.65 -23.12
C THR A 371 -4.65 -9.86 -23.33
N ASN A 372 -4.20 -11.06 -22.93
CA ASN A 372 -4.91 -12.32 -23.09
C ASN A 372 -5.43 -12.91 -21.77
N ILE A 373 -5.39 -12.16 -20.65
CA ILE A 373 -5.73 -12.69 -19.32
C ILE A 373 -7.23 -12.93 -19.15
N SER A 374 -8.07 -12.26 -19.94
CA SER A 374 -9.53 -12.33 -19.83
C SER A 374 -10.07 -13.75 -20.02
N THR A 375 -9.43 -14.59 -20.85
CA THR A 375 -9.81 -16.00 -21.01
C THR A 375 -9.54 -16.80 -19.73
N VAL A 376 -8.40 -16.60 -19.09
CA VAL A 376 -8.03 -17.22 -17.80
C VAL A 376 -9.00 -16.78 -16.71
N LEU A 377 -9.33 -15.49 -16.63
CA LEU A 377 -10.29 -14.96 -15.65
C LEU A 377 -11.70 -15.53 -15.85
N LYS A 378 -12.13 -15.74 -17.11
CA LYS A 378 -13.41 -16.39 -17.42
C LYS A 378 -13.42 -17.86 -16.99
N THR A 379 -12.31 -18.58 -17.16
CA THR A 379 -12.22 -20.01 -16.84
C THR A 379 -12.16 -20.26 -15.33
N TYR A 380 -11.30 -19.55 -14.59
CA TYR A 380 -11.04 -19.84 -13.16
C TYR A 380 -11.79 -18.91 -12.20
N GLY A 381 -12.39 -17.81 -12.70
CA GLY A 381 -13.32 -16.98 -11.93
C GLY A 381 -12.70 -15.79 -11.19
N GLN A 382 -13.49 -15.19 -10.30
CA GLN A 382 -13.27 -13.85 -9.74
C GLN A 382 -12.03 -13.72 -8.83
N HIS A 383 -11.58 -14.81 -8.20
CA HIS A 383 -10.46 -14.76 -7.24
C HIS A 383 -9.11 -14.39 -7.88
N LEU A 384 -8.97 -14.56 -9.20
CA LEU A 384 -7.77 -14.14 -9.96
C LEU A 384 -7.77 -12.66 -10.36
N LYS A 385 -8.88 -11.93 -10.18
CA LYS A 385 -8.94 -10.51 -10.58
C LYS A 385 -7.97 -9.64 -9.79
N ALA A 386 -7.86 -9.84 -8.47
CA ALA A 386 -6.96 -9.05 -7.64
C ALA A 386 -5.47 -9.34 -7.95
N PRO A 387 -5.01 -10.60 -8.06
CA PRO A 387 -3.65 -10.89 -8.54
C PRO A 387 -3.37 -10.31 -9.94
N ALA A 388 -4.30 -10.41 -10.89
CA ALA A 388 -4.13 -9.82 -12.21
C ALA A 388 -4.05 -8.28 -12.18
N ALA A 389 -4.86 -7.63 -11.35
CA ALA A 389 -4.79 -6.19 -11.11
C ALA A 389 -3.48 -5.78 -10.45
N MET A 390 -2.94 -6.60 -9.55
CA MET A 390 -1.63 -6.38 -8.95
C MET A 390 -0.51 -6.46 -10.00
N VAL A 391 -0.55 -7.41 -10.94
CA VAL A 391 0.41 -7.44 -12.07
C VAL A 391 0.31 -6.15 -12.90
N ARG A 392 -0.91 -5.67 -13.20
CA ARG A 392 -1.12 -4.40 -13.90
C ARG A 392 -0.51 -3.22 -13.15
N LEU A 393 -0.79 -3.09 -11.85
CA LEU A 393 -0.20 -2.05 -11.01
C LEU A 393 1.32 -2.04 -11.11
N ARG A 394 1.96 -3.20 -10.91
CA ARG A 394 3.44 -3.29 -10.94
C ARG A 394 4.03 -3.06 -12.31
N LEU A 395 3.33 -3.48 -13.36
CA LEU A 395 3.73 -3.23 -14.74
C LEU A 395 3.74 -1.72 -15.00
N TYR A 396 2.65 -1.02 -14.64
CA TYR A 396 2.54 0.42 -14.86
C TYR A 396 3.55 1.20 -14.02
N GLU A 397 3.76 0.82 -12.75
CA GLU A 397 4.82 1.39 -11.91
C GLU A 397 6.20 1.24 -12.57
N THR A 398 6.56 0.03 -13.01
CA THR A 398 7.86 -0.25 -13.63
C THR A 398 8.06 0.57 -14.91
N LEU A 399 7.04 0.60 -15.79
CA LEU A 399 7.11 1.34 -17.05
C LEU A 399 7.23 2.85 -16.83
N SER A 400 6.59 3.38 -15.78
CA SER A 400 6.64 4.82 -15.45
C SER A 400 8.03 5.32 -15.05
N LEU A 401 8.95 4.41 -14.71
CA LEU A 401 10.35 4.72 -14.41
C LEU A 401 11.30 4.48 -15.59
N LEU A 402 10.85 3.81 -16.65
CA LEU A 402 11.66 3.54 -17.82
C LEU A 402 11.51 4.67 -18.85
N PRO A 403 12.54 4.95 -19.67
CA PRO A 403 12.41 5.91 -20.74
C PRO A 403 11.27 5.53 -21.69
N PRO A 404 10.30 6.43 -21.96
CA PRO A 404 9.12 6.06 -22.74
C PRO A 404 9.42 5.52 -24.15
N HIS A 405 10.51 5.99 -24.76
CA HIS A 405 10.93 5.55 -26.10
C HIS A 405 11.34 4.07 -26.14
N ALA A 406 11.77 3.52 -25.00
CA ALA A 406 12.25 2.15 -24.92
C ALA A 406 11.16 1.10 -25.17
N PHE A 407 9.88 1.45 -24.95
CA PHE A 407 8.75 0.53 -25.09
C PHE A 407 7.67 1.02 -26.06
N GLU A 408 8.05 1.85 -27.04
CA GLU A 408 7.14 2.37 -28.09
C GLU A 408 6.37 1.27 -28.82
N GLY A 409 7.01 0.12 -29.08
CA GLY A 409 6.37 -1.04 -29.72
C GLY A 409 5.17 -1.61 -28.94
N SER A 410 5.07 -1.31 -27.64
CA SER A 410 3.98 -1.76 -26.77
C SER A 410 2.85 -0.76 -26.60
N TYR A 411 2.98 0.48 -27.09
CA TYR A 411 2.02 1.57 -26.84
C TYR A 411 0.58 1.21 -27.19
N THR A 412 0.34 0.59 -28.34
CA THR A 412 -1.02 0.23 -28.78
C THR A 412 -1.72 -0.71 -27.79
N HIS A 413 -0.99 -1.68 -27.25
CA HIS A 413 -1.54 -2.62 -26.26
C HIS A 413 -1.69 -1.95 -24.89
N LEU A 414 -0.67 -1.19 -24.47
CA LEU A 414 -0.69 -0.46 -23.21
C LEU A 414 -1.84 0.55 -23.15
N LEU A 415 -2.05 1.38 -24.18
CA LEU A 415 -3.14 2.35 -24.20
C LEU A 415 -4.50 1.69 -24.04
N ARG A 416 -4.75 0.55 -24.71
CA ARG A 416 -6.01 -0.19 -24.54
C ARG A 416 -6.19 -0.65 -23.09
N MET A 417 -5.13 -1.16 -22.47
CA MET A 417 -5.17 -1.59 -21.08
C MET A 417 -5.40 -0.41 -20.12
N LEU A 418 -4.63 0.68 -20.28
CA LEU A 418 -4.72 1.86 -19.43
C LEU A 418 -6.10 2.51 -19.50
N VAL A 419 -6.62 2.72 -20.73
CA VAL A 419 -7.94 3.27 -20.97
C VAL A 419 -9.01 2.41 -20.31
N ALA A 420 -8.95 1.08 -20.46
CA ALA A 420 -9.92 0.18 -19.85
C ALA A 420 -9.98 0.26 -18.31
N GLU A 421 -8.87 0.63 -17.63
CA GLU A 421 -8.88 0.86 -16.19
C GLU A 421 -9.68 2.10 -15.82
N PHE A 422 -9.35 3.25 -16.41
CA PHE A 422 -9.95 4.52 -16.00
C PHE A 422 -11.33 4.80 -16.63
N THR A 423 -11.70 4.09 -17.70
CA THR A 423 -13.10 3.99 -18.17
C THR A 423 -13.90 2.89 -17.47
N LEU A 424 -13.26 2.16 -16.56
CA LEU A 424 -13.83 1.12 -15.71
C LEU A 424 -14.42 -0.08 -16.47
N THR A 425 -14.00 -0.36 -17.72
CA THR A 425 -14.62 -1.35 -18.62
C THR A 425 -14.85 -2.73 -17.98
N GLU A 426 -13.92 -3.20 -17.14
CA GLU A 426 -14.02 -4.50 -16.45
C GLU A 426 -14.25 -4.39 -14.92
N ASN A 427 -14.36 -3.16 -14.40
CA ASN A 427 -14.54 -2.89 -12.97
C ASN A 427 -16.01 -2.56 -12.67
N PRO A 428 -16.76 -3.42 -11.97
CA PRO A 428 -18.16 -3.13 -11.62
C PRO A 428 -18.30 -2.05 -10.54
N ALA A 429 -17.23 -1.75 -9.79
CA ALA A 429 -17.25 -0.69 -8.79
C ALA A 429 -17.07 0.68 -9.46
N ASN A 430 -17.74 1.70 -8.91
CA ASN A 430 -17.62 3.10 -9.34
C ASN A 430 -16.38 3.76 -8.72
N THR A 431 -15.22 3.13 -8.90
CA THR A 431 -13.97 3.61 -8.31
C THR A 431 -13.48 4.86 -9.03
N THR A 432 -13.17 5.90 -8.27
CA THR A 432 -12.58 7.15 -8.76
C THR A 432 -11.08 7.19 -8.47
N THR A 433 -10.34 7.88 -9.34
CA THR A 433 -8.93 8.24 -9.14
C THR A 433 -8.77 9.21 -7.97
N SER A 434 -7.63 9.12 -7.28
CA SER A 434 -7.24 10.09 -6.25
C SER A 434 -6.41 11.27 -6.81
N GLN A 435 -6.01 11.22 -8.09
CA GLN A 435 -5.03 12.14 -8.67
C GLN A 435 -5.61 13.45 -9.19
N LEU A 436 -6.94 13.63 -9.25
CA LEU A 436 -7.57 14.82 -9.81
C LEU A 436 -6.95 16.11 -9.24
N ARG A 437 -6.87 16.21 -7.90
CA ARG A 437 -6.31 17.39 -7.25
C ARG A 437 -4.84 17.63 -7.63
N THR A 438 -4.06 16.56 -7.77
CA THR A 438 -2.64 16.61 -8.16
C THR A 438 -2.45 17.07 -9.62
N VAL A 439 -3.40 16.75 -10.50
CA VAL A 439 -3.32 17.15 -11.92
C VAL A 439 -3.91 18.53 -12.19
N CYS A 440 -4.75 19.07 -11.31
CA CYS A 440 -5.27 20.44 -11.42
C CYS A 440 -4.22 21.51 -11.08
N HIS A 441 -4.53 22.77 -11.39
CA HIS A 441 -3.73 23.91 -10.93
C HIS A 441 -3.87 24.07 -9.41
N ALA A 442 -2.84 24.61 -8.75
CA ALA A 442 -2.85 24.79 -7.29
C ALA A 442 -4.03 25.67 -6.84
N ASP A 443 -4.37 26.71 -7.60
CA ASP A 443 -5.49 27.60 -7.29
C ASP A 443 -6.87 26.92 -7.42
N ASP A 444 -7.00 25.93 -8.30
CA ASP A 444 -8.24 25.16 -8.47
C ASP A 444 -8.43 24.12 -7.35
N SER A 445 -7.38 23.84 -6.57
CA SER A 445 -7.44 22.87 -5.47
C SER A 445 -8.43 23.28 -4.37
N VAL A 446 -8.74 24.58 -4.26
CA VAL A 446 -9.75 25.15 -3.34
C VAL A 446 -11.16 24.68 -3.73
N ILE A 447 -11.42 24.46 -5.02
CA ILE A 447 -12.72 23.99 -5.53
C ILE A 447 -12.87 22.47 -5.30
N LEU A 448 -11.74 21.75 -5.27
CA LEU A 448 -11.67 20.29 -5.22
C LEU A 448 -11.26 19.74 -3.84
N GLY A 449 -11.25 20.57 -2.79
CA GLY A 449 -10.72 20.18 -1.48
C GLY A 449 -11.05 21.06 -0.29
N THR A 450 -10.45 20.71 0.86
CA THR A 450 -10.55 21.48 2.10
C THR A 450 -9.82 22.81 1.99
N TRP A 451 -10.43 23.85 2.55
CA TRP A 451 -9.98 25.25 2.51
C TRP A 451 -8.57 25.48 3.07
N LEU A 452 -8.09 24.62 3.99
CA LEU A 452 -6.78 24.74 4.64
C LEU A 452 -6.00 23.42 4.50
N GLN A 453 -4.94 23.43 3.70
CA GLN A 453 -4.18 22.21 3.35
C GLN A 453 -3.00 21.90 4.28
N GLU A 454 -2.64 22.84 5.17
CA GLU A 454 -1.54 22.71 6.14
C GLU A 454 -2.06 22.74 7.57
N THR A 455 -3.23 22.14 7.82
CA THR A 455 -3.71 21.96 9.18
C THR A 455 -3.18 20.66 9.76
N ASP A 456 -2.94 20.68 11.07
CA ASP A 456 -2.68 19.48 11.86
C ASP A 456 -3.82 18.45 11.79
N HIS A 457 -4.99 18.84 11.25
CA HIS A 457 -6.22 18.08 11.17
C HIS A 457 -6.48 17.44 9.79
N ARG A 458 -5.69 17.81 8.76
CA ARG A 458 -5.83 17.33 7.38
C ARG A 458 -6.02 15.82 7.28
N THR A 459 -5.23 15.06 8.05
CA THR A 459 -5.23 13.58 8.03
C THR A 459 -6.60 12.95 8.35
N ILE A 460 -7.45 13.67 9.08
CA ILE A 460 -8.83 13.26 9.35
C ILE A 460 -9.81 13.91 8.39
N GLU A 461 -9.68 15.20 8.11
CA GLU A 461 -10.61 15.93 7.25
C GLU A 461 -10.63 15.38 5.82
N ASP A 462 -9.52 14.84 5.34
CA ASP A 462 -9.43 14.15 4.05
C ASP A 462 -10.42 12.98 3.91
N GLN A 463 -10.85 12.37 5.03
CA GLN A 463 -11.84 11.27 5.04
C GLN A 463 -13.28 11.74 4.74
N LEU A 464 -13.53 13.05 4.82
CA LEU A 464 -14.85 13.65 4.57
C LEU A 464 -15.08 13.94 3.08
N GLN A 465 -14.06 13.79 2.23
CA GLN A 465 -14.15 14.09 0.81
C GLN A 465 -14.95 12.99 0.08
N PRO A 466 -16.11 13.30 -0.53
CA PRO A 466 -17.05 12.28 -1.02
C PRO A 466 -16.51 11.48 -2.21
N ASN A 467 -15.68 12.11 -3.05
CA ASN A 467 -15.14 11.53 -4.29
C ASN A 467 -13.63 11.27 -4.23
N SER A 468 -13.04 11.30 -3.02
CA SER A 468 -11.63 11.04 -2.83
C SER A 468 -11.40 9.67 -2.21
N ALA A 469 -10.37 8.98 -2.69
CA ALA A 469 -9.79 7.86 -1.96
C ALA A 469 -8.86 8.32 -0.82
N ALA A 470 -8.70 9.65 -0.62
CA ALA A 470 -7.93 10.19 0.48
C ALA A 470 -8.43 9.65 1.82
N GLY A 471 -7.51 9.39 2.74
CA GLY A 471 -7.86 8.75 3.99
C GLY A 471 -8.07 7.23 3.91
N SER A 472 -8.24 6.61 2.74
CA SER A 472 -8.45 5.15 2.65
C SER A 472 -7.18 4.31 2.67
N GLY A 473 -5.98 4.92 2.67
CA GLY A 473 -4.72 4.18 2.63
C GLY A 473 -4.37 3.40 3.92
N ALA A 474 -3.79 2.20 3.76
CA ALA A 474 -3.38 1.30 4.86
C ALA A 474 -2.27 0.35 4.42
N LEU A 475 -1.41 -0.09 5.35
CA LEU A 475 -0.22 -0.92 5.07
C LEU A 475 -0.55 -2.20 4.28
N GLU A 476 -1.67 -2.85 4.60
CA GLU A 476 -2.11 -4.11 3.99
C GLU A 476 -2.60 -3.99 2.53
N HIS A 477 -2.78 -2.79 2.00
CA HIS A 477 -3.09 -2.62 0.58
C HIS A 477 -1.90 -2.89 -0.33
N ASP A 478 -0.69 -2.69 0.18
CA ASP A 478 0.54 -2.99 -0.53
C ASP A 478 1.71 -3.18 0.44
N SER A 479 2.18 -4.42 0.61
CA SER A 479 3.32 -4.75 1.47
C SER A 479 4.65 -4.13 1.01
N CYS A 480 4.78 -3.73 -0.26
CA CYS A 480 5.99 -3.04 -0.75
C CYS A 480 6.17 -1.66 -0.10
N CYS A 481 5.11 -1.08 0.48
CA CYS A 481 5.21 0.16 1.24
C CYS A 481 6.20 0.09 2.43
N LEU A 482 6.47 -1.13 2.93
CA LEU A 482 7.41 -1.35 4.02
C LEU A 482 8.84 -0.95 3.68
N TYR A 483 9.27 -1.13 2.43
CA TYR A 483 10.61 -0.75 1.99
C TYR A 483 10.66 0.50 1.12
N ARG A 484 9.53 0.89 0.52
CA ARG A 484 9.43 2.09 -0.32
C ARG A 484 9.52 3.40 0.50
N PRO A 485 9.90 4.53 -0.13
CA PRO A 485 9.83 5.85 0.49
C PRO A 485 8.44 6.12 1.11
N VAL A 486 8.42 6.73 2.30
CA VAL A 486 7.17 7.27 2.86
C VAL A 486 6.93 8.62 2.18
N PRO A 487 5.69 8.92 1.73
CA PRO A 487 5.37 10.21 1.13
C PRO A 487 5.73 11.38 2.05
N SER A 488 6.15 12.50 1.47
CA SER A 488 6.47 13.72 2.21
C SER A 488 5.27 14.20 3.03
N GLY A 489 5.48 14.52 4.30
CA GLY A 489 4.43 14.96 5.23
C GLY A 489 3.68 13.82 5.93
N GLU A 490 3.92 12.55 5.57
CA GLU A 490 3.37 11.39 6.26
C GLU A 490 4.43 10.72 7.15
N LEU A 491 4.01 10.24 8.32
CA LEU A 491 4.86 9.42 9.21
C LEU A 491 4.74 7.92 8.89
N ILE A 492 3.52 7.47 8.59
CA ILE A 492 3.18 6.07 8.34
C ILE A 492 2.78 5.95 6.88
N PRO A 493 3.36 5.01 6.09
CA PRO A 493 2.92 4.81 4.73
C PRO A 493 1.50 4.25 4.68
N GLY A 494 0.67 4.80 3.80
CA GLY A 494 -0.70 4.35 3.58
C GLY A 494 -1.01 4.13 2.11
N PRO A 495 -0.55 3.03 1.48
CA PRO A 495 -0.90 2.75 0.10
C PRO A 495 -2.43 2.64 -0.06
N LEU A 496 -2.93 3.17 -1.19
CA LEU A 496 -4.35 3.18 -1.51
C LEU A 496 -4.84 1.76 -1.84
N PRO A 497 -6.15 1.48 -1.66
CA PRO A 497 -6.74 0.23 -2.10
C PRO A 497 -6.40 -0.08 -3.56
N LEU A 498 -6.16 -1.36 -3.88
CA LEU A 498 -5.66 -1.80 -5.19
C LEU A 498 -6.47 -1.23 -6.38
N GLY A 499 -7.80 -1.19 -6.26
CA GLY A 499 -8.66 -0.65 -7.32
C GLY A 499 -8.41 0.82 -7.63
N VAL A 500 -8.07 1.63 -6.62
CA VAL A 500 -7.72 3.05 -6.81
C VAL A 500 -6.28 3.16 -7.32
N ALA A 501 -5.34 2.43 -6.72
CA ALA A 501 -3.93 2.49 -7.07
C ALA A 501 -3.66 2.14 -8.55
N VAL A 502 -4.38 1.14 -9.10
CA VAL A 502 -4.28 0.76 -10.52
C VAL A 502 -4.77 1.89 -11.44
N ILE A 503 -5.88 2.54 -11.09
CA ILE A 503 -6.42 3.68 -11.87
C ILE A 503 -5.46 4.87 -11.79
N ASP A 504 -4.95 5.20 -10.61
CA ASP A 504 -4.01 6.32 -10.44
C ASP A 504 -2.73 6.10 -11.25
N MET A 505 -2.18 4.89 -11.20
CA MET A 505 -0.99 4.56 -11.98
C MET A 505 -1.29 4.48 -13.48
N SER A 506 -2.49 4.05 -13.88
CA SER A 506 -2.87 4.03 -15.30
C SER A 506 -3.02 5.44 -15.89
N VAL A 507 -3.61 6.36 -15.12
CA VAL A 507 -3.70 7.80 -15.42
C VAL A 507 -2.32 8.44 -15.55
N SER A 508 -1.40 8.11 -14.63
CA SER A 508 -0.02 8.62 -14.66
C SER A 508 0.73 8.14 -15.91
N LEU A 509 0.73 6.82 -16.17
CA LEU A 509 1.42 6.25 -17.33
C LEU A 509 0.76 6.67 -18.65
N PHE A 510 -0.57 6.84 -18.70
CA PHE A 510 -1.25 7.43 -19.84
C PHE A 510 -0.73 8.83 -20.15
N GLY A 511 -0.54 9.67 -19.11
CA GLY A 511 0.03 11.01 -19.26
C GLY A 511 1.42 11.01 -19.90
N GLN A 512 2.24 9.99 -19.60
CA GLN A 512 3.54 9.83 -20.24
C GLN A 512 3.45 9.30 -21.68
N ILE A 513 2.50 8.43 -22.01
CA ILE A 513 2.41 7.83 -23.34
C ILE A 513 1.66 8.74 -24.34
N PHE A 514 0.58 9.38 -23.91
CA PHE A 514 -0.30 10.20 -24.76
C PHE A 514 0.43 11.24 -25.65
N PRO A 515 1.46 11.95 -25.17
CA PRO A 515 2.23 12.91 -25.98
C PRO A 515 2.99 12.30 -27.16
N ARG A 516 3.21 10.98 -27.14
CA ARG A 516 4.10 10.26 -28.06
C ARG A 516 3.33 9.46 -29.11
N VAL A 517 2.01 9.42 -29.02
CA VAL A 517 1.16 8.68 -29.97
C VAL A 517 0.77 9.57 -31.15
N ALA A 518 0.52 8.95 -32.31
CA ALA A 518 0.08 9.63 -33.52
C ALA A 518 -1.28 10.33 -33.36
N ASN A 519 -1.52 11.41 -34.12
CA ASN A 519 -2.75 12.22 -34.08
C ASN A 519 -4.02 11.37 -34.17
N LYS A 520 -4.03 10.37 -35.07
CA LYS A 520 -5.15 9.43 -35.26
C LYS A 520 -5.53 8.71 -33.97
N HIS A 521 -4.54 8.24 -33.19
CA HIS A 521 -4.81 7.53 -31.95
C HIS A 521 -5.32 8.48 -30.85
N ARG A 522 -4.83 9.73 -30.81
CA ARG A 522 -5.36 10.75 -29.88
C ARG A 522 -6.83 11.01 -30.12
N LEU A 523 -7.23 11.21 -31.38
CA LEU A 523 -8.61 11.42 -31.77
C LEU A 523 -9.50 10.23 -31.36
N GLN A 524 -9.09 9.01 -31.72
CA GLN A 524 -9.81 7.78 -31.38
C GLN A 524 -10.04 7.62 -29.88
N MET A 525 -9.05 7.98 -29.05
CA MET A 525 -9.18 7.89 -27.60
C MET A 525 -10.17 8.92 -27.06
N LEU A 526 -10.10 10.17 -27.51
CA LEU A 526 -11.02 11.23 -27.06
C LEU A 526 -12.47 10.92 -27.46
N ASP A 527 -12.69 10.46 -28.69
CA ASP A 527 -14.03 10.05 -29.16
C ASP A 527 -14.57 8.88 -28.34
N HIS A 528 -13.71 7.90 -28.04
CA HIS A 528 -14.09 6.77 -27.18
C HIS A 528 -14.43 7.21 -25.75
N PHE A 529 -13.70 8.18 -25.18
CA PHE A 529 -14.01 8.72 -23.86
C PHE A 529 -15.41 9.35 -23.84
N ALA A 530 -15.75 10.14 -24.85
CA ALA A 530 -17.08 10.75 -24.98
C ALA A 530 -18.18 9.68 -25.11
N GLU A 531 -17.91 8.58 -25.82
CA GLU A 531 -18.82 7.44 -25.92
C GLU A 531 -19.03 6.74 -24.56
N CYS A 532 -17.95 6.44 -23.83
CA CYS A 532 -18.03 5.82 -22.51
C CYS A 532 -18.84 6.64 -21.51
N ILE A 533 -18.63 7.96 -21.48
CA ILE A 533 -19.38 8.87 -20.58
C ILE A 533 -20.87 8.91 -20.96
N ARG A 534 -21.19 8.93 -22.26
CA ARG A 534 -22.58 9.00 -22.76
C ARG A 534 -23.37 7.72 -22.48
N HIS A 535 -22.71 6.56 -22.56
CA HIS A 535 -23.34 5.26 -22.32
C HIS A 535 -23.50 4.92 -20.83
N ALA A 536 -22.73 5.56 -19.95
CA ALA A 536 -22.85 5.41 -18.51
C ALA A 536 -24.01 6.25 -17.93
N LYS A 537 -24.50 5.89 -16.74
CA LYS A 537 -25.61 6.59 -16.06
C LYS A 537 -25.30 6.81 -14.58
N SER A 538 -25.81 7.90 -13.99
CA SER A 538 -25.75 8.20 -12.55
C SER A 538 -24.31 8.15 -12.02
N SER A 539 -24.08 7.59 -10.83
CA SER A 539 -22.77 7.51 -10.17
C SER A 539 -21.69 6.83 -11.00
N ARG A 540 -22.05 5.96 -11.95
CA ARG A 540 -21.09 5.35 -12.88
C ARG A 540 -20.56 6.37 -13.87
N GLN A 541 -21.44 7.23 -14.39
CA GLN A 541 -21.07 8.30 -15.31
C GLN A 541 -20.14 9.29 -14.62
N GLU A 542 -20.46 9.70 -13.38
CA GLU A 542 -19.62 10.58 -12.57
C GLU A 542 -18.22 9.99 -12.35
N ALA A 543 -18.13 8.69 -12.01
CA ALA A 543 -16.84 8.04 -11.79
C ALA A 543 -15.99 7.97 -13.07
N ILE A 544 -16.59 7.59 -14.20
CA ILE A 544 -15.89 7.55 -15.50
C ILE A 544 -15.45 8.96 -15.90
N GLN A 545 -16.32 9.95 -15.75
CA GLN A 545 -16.03 11.34 -16.09
C GLN A 545 -14.85 11.87 -15.26
N MET A 546 -14.85 11.62 -13.94
CA MET A 546 -13.75 12.00 -13.05
C MET A 546 -12.40 11.41 -13.48
N ASN A 547 -12.41 10.11 -13.78
CA ASN A 547 -11.22 9.37 -14.18
C ASN A 547 -10.70 9.82 -15.55
N VAL A 548 -11.59 9.97 -16.53
CA VAL A 548 -11.27 10.43 -17.89
C VAL A 548 -10.72 11.84 -17.85
N PHE A 549 -11.35 12.77 -17.14
CA PHE A 549 -10.88 14.15 -17.05
C PHE A 549 -9.50 14.22 -16.40
N THR A 550 -9.27 13.44 -15.34
CA THR A 550 -7.95 13.32 -14.72
C THR A 550 -6.91 12.77 -15.71
N ALA A 551 -7.26 11.75 -16.50
CA ALA A 551 -6.38 11.18 -17.53
C ALA A 551 -6.04 12.19 -18.64
N VAL A 552 -7.04 12.94 -19.12
CA VAL A 552 -6.84 13.99 -20.14
C VAL A 552 -5.94 15.10 -19.59
N LEU A 553 -6.17 15.56 -18.36
CA LEU A 553 -5.30 16.55 -17.69
C LEU A 553 -3.86 16.03 -17.52
N SER A 554 -3.70 14.77 -17.13
CA SER A 554 -2.39 14.10 -17.08
C SER A 554 -1.71 14.08 -18.46
N GLY A 555 -2.46 13.77 -19.53
CA GLY A 555 -1.98 13.84 -20.92
C GLY A 555 -1.57 15.25 -21.36
N LEU A 556 -2.30 16.28 -20.95
CA LEU A 556 -1.96 17.69 -21.20
C LEU A 556 -0.67 18.11 -20.49
N LYS A 557 -0.48 17.69 -19.23
CA LYS A 557 0.80 17.90 -18.51
C LYS A 557 1.95 17.21 -19.24
N GLY A 558 1.77 15.94 -19.62
CA GLY A 558 2.77 15.20 -20.38
C GLY A 558 3.13 15.84 -21.72
N LEU A 559 2.17 16.47 -22.43
CA LEU A 559 2.45 17.22 -23.66
C LEU A 559 3.35 18.41 -23.41
N THR A 560 3.10 19.12 -22.30
CA THR A 560 3.91 20.26 -21.87
C THR A 560 5.33 19.82 -21.54
N GLU A 561 5.49 18.75 -20.77
CA GLU A 561 6.79 18.16 -20.42
C GLU A 561 7.56 17.67 -21.66
N ALA A 562 6.86 17.05 -22.61
CA ALA A 562 7.43 16.57 -23.87
C ALA A 562 7.63 17.68 -24.92
N LYS A 563 7.21 18.92 -24.64
CA LYS A 563 7.16 20.03 -25.60
C LYS A 563 6.46 19.67 -26.91
N ALA A 564 5.41 18.85 -26.82
CA ALA A 564 4.67 18.32 -27.95
C ALA A 564 3.36 19.09 -28.15
N THR A 565 2.93 19.22 -29.41
CA THR A 565 1.64 19.84 -29.75
C THR A 565 0.48 18.93 -29.37
N PHE A 566 -0.65 19.49 -28.95
CA PHE A 566 -1.86 18.72 -28.59
C PHE A 566 -2.37 17.82 -29.73
N GLY A 567 -2.40 18.34 -30.94
CA GLY A 567 -2.87 17.65 -32.13
C GLY A 567 -3.40 18.64 -33.16
N GLN A 568 -3.92 18.09 -34.26
CA GLN A 568 -4.59 18.86 -35.30
C GLN A 568 -5.99 19.32 -34.84
N GLU A 569 -6.68 20.09 -35.68
CA GLU A 569 -7.97 20.71 -35.36
C GLU A 569 -9.07 19.69 -35.00
N ASP A 570 -9.03 18.48 -35.56
CA ASP A 570 -9.93 17.38 -35.23
C ASP A 570 -9.81 16.94 -33.76
N VAL A 571 -8.57 16.73 -33.28
CA VAL A 571 -8.27 16.37 -31.89
C VAL A 571 -8.69 17.49 -30.95
N LYS A 572 -8.43 18.76 -31.31
CA LYS A 572 -8.86 19.92 -30.51
C LYS A 572 -10.38 20.00 -30.39
N LYS A 573 -11.11 19.78 -31.50
CA LYS A 573 -12.57 19.77 -31.51
C LYS A 573 -13.15 18.64 -30.65
N SER A 574 -12.61 17.43 -30.77
CA SER A 574 -13.03 16.28 -29.97
C SER A 574 -12.79 16.52 -28.47
N ALA A 575 -11.62 17.05 -28.10
CA ALA A 575 -11.31 17.42 -26.72
C ALA A 575 -12.24 18.51 -26.17
N ALA A 576 -12.55 19.55 -26.96
CA ALA A 576 -13.49 20.58 -26.56
C ALA A 576 -14.89 20.01 -26.33
N SER A 577 -15.38 19.15 -27.22
CA SER A 577 -16.67 18.48 -27.10
C SER A 577 -16.74 17.46 -25.96
N LEU A 578 -15.60 16.99 -25.45
CA LEU A 578 -15.55 16.11 -24.29
C LEU A 578 -15.76 16.89 -22.98
N ILE A 579 -15.40 18.17 -22.97
CA ILE A 579 -15.39 19.04 -21.78
C ILE A 579 -16.64 19.92 -21.72
N ILE A 580 -17.05 20.47 -22.87
CA ILE A 580 -18.24 21.33 -23.06
C ILE A 580 -19.44 20.44 -23.38
#